data_AF-A0A396QMT4-F1
#
_entry.id   AF-A0A396QMT4-F1
#
_cell.length_a   1.000
_cell.length_b   1.000
_cell.length_c   1.000
_cell.angle_alpha   90.00
_cell.angle_beta   90.00
_cell.angle_gamma   90.00
#
_symmetry.space_group_name_H-M   'P 1'
#
loop_
_entity.id
_entity.type
_entity.pdbx_description
1 polymer ?
#
loop_
_entity_poly.entity_id
_entity_poly.type
_entity_poly.pdbx_seq_one_letter_code
_entity_poly.pdbx_strand_id
1 'polypeptide(L)' 'MRGRTPKEYRAEHFVPDIFVKQDYKSWESEGSVSIKEKASQVVKQRLEGYQAPDISAEQLAIIEKYL' A
#
# COMPACT_ATOMS: atom_id res chain seq x y z
N MET A 1 4.33 -6.23 30.53
CA MET A 1 5.51 -6.61 29.71
C MET A 1 5.99 -5.39 28.93
N ARG A 2 7.16 -4.83 29.26
CA ARG A 2 7.86 -3.88 28.38
C ARG A 2 8.71 -4.68 27.39
N GLY A 3 8.09 -5.21 26.35
CA GLY A 3 8.82 -5.87 25.26
C GLY A 3 9.41 -4.81 24.34
N ARG A 4 10.73 -4.79 24.15
CA ARG A 4 11.40 -4.00 23.10
C ARG A 4 10.97 -4.42 21.67
N THR A 5 10.42 -5.63 21.58
CA THR A 5 10.07 -6.39 20.38
C THR A 5 9.13 -5.71 19.37
N PRO A 6 8.08 -4.95 19.72
CA PRO A 6 7.14 -4.44 18.71
C PRO A 6 7.70 -3.31 17.84
N LYS A 7 8.58 -2.47 18.39
CA LYS A 7 9.10 -1.30 17.67
C LYS A 7 10.27 -1.66 16.75
N GLU A 8 11.18 -2.50 17.24
CA GLU A 8 12.32 -3.04 16.48
C GLU A 8 11.82 -3.94 15.33
N TYR A 9 10.80 -4.76 15.58
CA TYR A 9 10.22 -5.64 14.54
C TYR A 9 9.72 -4.87 13.32
N ARG A 10 9.04 -3.72 13.49
CA ARG A 10 8.56 -2.90 12.36
C ARG A 10 9.69 -2.21 11.60
N ALA A 11 10.84 -1.99 12.23
CA ALA A 11 12.00 -1.39 11.59
C ALA A 11 12.83 -2.43 10.80
N GLU A 12 12.83 -3.68 11.28
CA GLU A 12 13.67 -4.75 10.72
C GLU A 12 12.92 -5.66 9.73
N HIS A 13 11.59 -5.70 9.78
CA HIS A 13 10.78 -6.61 8.96
C HIS A 13 9.89 -5.85 8.00
N PHE A 14 9.92 -6.27 6.74
CA PHE A 14 8.96 -5.83 5.74
C PHE A 14 7.63 -6.57 5.93
N VAL A 15 6.55 -5.83 6.17
CA VAL A 15 5.20 -6.37 6.21
C VAL A 15 4.51 -6.01 4.89
N PRO A 16 4.21 -7.00 4.03
CA PRO A 16 3.56 -6.74 2.74
C PRO A 16 2.06 -6.43 2.93
N ASP A 17 1.55 -5.45 2.18
CA ASP A 17 0.12 -5.08 2.21
C ASP A 17 -0.77 -6.17 1.56
N ILE A 18 -0.25 -6.86 0.54
CA ILE A 18 -1.03 -7.79 -0.28
C ILE A 18 -0.76 -9.25 0.16
N PHE A 19 0.52 -9.63 0.22
CA PHE A 19 0.97 -11.00 0.50
C PHE A 19 1.06 -11.30 2.00
N VAL A 20 -0.06 -11.14 2.70
CA VAL A 20 -0.15 -11.43 4.14
C VAL A 20 -0.10 -12.94 4.34
N LYS A 21 0.83 -13.41 5.18
CA LYS A 21 0.88 -14.80 5.61
C LYS A 21 -0.22 -15.00 6.65
N GLN A 22 -1.22 -15.80 6.32
CA GLN A 22 -2.34 -16.12 7.20
C GLN A 22 -2.64 -17.62 7.15
N ASP A 23 -3.22 -18.14 8.23
CA ASP A 23 -3.65 -19.54 8.31
C ASP A 23 -4.86 -19.79 7.41
N TYR A 24 -5.01 -21.04 6.95
CA TYR A 24 -6.09 -21.43 6.03
C TYR A 24 -7.49 -21.07 6.54
N LYS A 25 -7.78 -21.32 7.82
CA LYS A 25 -9.08 -21.01 8.43
C LYS A 25 -9.42 -19.53 8.39
N SER A 26 -8.42 -18.67 8.60
CA SER A 26 -8.59 -17.22 8.51
C SER A 26 -8.84 -16.80 7.06
N TRP A 27 -8.06 -17.32 6.11
CA TRP A 27 -8.27 -17.07 4.68
C TRP A 27 -9.64 -17.51 4.18
N GLU A 28 -10.10 -18.68 4.60
CA GLU A 28 -11.43 -19.19 4.26
C GLU A 28 -12.54 -18.30 4.86
N SER A 29 -12.41 -17.89 6.13
CA SER A 29 -13.37 -17.00 6.78
C SER A 29 -13.45 -15.60 6.17
N GLU A 30 -12.35 -15.13 5.57
CA GLU A 30 -12.26 -13.85 4.86
C GLU A 30 -12.80 -13.93 3.43
N GLY A 31 -13.40 -15.06 3.04
CA GLY A 31 -14.04 -15.25 1.75
C GLY A 31 -13.15 -15.90 0.69
N SER A 32 -12.05 -16.54 1.09
CA SER A 32 -11.16 -17.30 0.18
C SER A 32 -10.65 -16.46 -0.99
N VAL A 33 -10.39 -15.17 -0.73
CA VAL A 33 -10.03 -14.19 -1.76
C VAL A 33 -8.68 -14.53 -2.37
N SER A 34 -8.61 -14.53 -3.70
CA SER A 34 -7.34 -14.75 -4.38
C SER A 34 -6.40 -13.55 -4.25
N ILE A 35 -5.09 -13.80 -4.38
CA ILE A 35 -4.06 -12.75 -4.37
C ILE A 35 -4.35 -11.69 -5.44
N LYS A 36 -4.86 -12.10 -6.61
CA LYS A 36 -5.19 -11.19 -7.72
C LYS A 36 -6.33 -10.24 -7.35
N GLU A 37 -7.37 -10.76 -6.71
CA GLU A 37 -8.51 -9.94 -6.27
C GLU A 37 -8.08 -8.93 -5.21
N LYS A 38 -7.30 -9.37 -4.22
CA LYS A 38 -6.74 -8.49 -3.20
C LYS A 38 -5.85 -7.40 -3.81
N ALA A 39 -4.98 -7.75 -4.75
CA ALA A 39 -4.14 -6.79 -5.46
C ALA A 39 -4.97 -5.77 -6.25
N SER A 40 -6.02 -6.24 -6.95
CA SER A 40 -6.92 -5.38 -7.72
C SER A 40 -7.65 -4.37 -6.84
N GLN A 41 -8.11 -4.79 -5.65
CA GLN A 41 -8.75 -3.90 -4.68
C GLN A 41 -7.78 -2.82 -4.17
N VAL A 42 -6.55 -3.19 -3.84
CA VAL A 42 -5.52 -2.23 -3.40
C VAL A 42 -5.21 -1.21 -4.49
N VAL A 43 -5.08 -1.65 -5.76
CA VAL A 43 -4.87 -0.74 -6.89
C VAL A 43 -6.04 0.22 -7.05
N LYS A 44 -7.27 -0.29 -6.95
CA LYS A 44 -8.48 0.54 -7.02
C LYS A 44 -8.48 1.62 -5.94
N GLN A 45 -8.19 1.25 -4.69
CA GLN A 45 -8.10 2.20 -3.57
C GLN A 45 -7.01 3.26 -3.79
N ARG A 46 -5.86 2.87 -4.36
CA ARG A 46 -4.78 3.81 -4.68
C ARG A 46 -5.19 4.83 -5.74
N LEU A 47 -5.93 4.39 -6.76
CA LEU A 47 -6.43 5.29 -7.81
C LEU A 47 -7.53 6.22 -7.27
N GLU A 48 -8.46 5.69 -6.48
CA GLU A 48 -9.54 6.47 -5.85
C GLU A 48 -9.01 7.50 -4.84
N GLY A 49 -7.94 7.15 -4.12
CA GLY A 49 -7.30 8.03 -3.15
C GLY A 49 -6.17 8.89 -3.72
N TYR A 50 -5.87 8.80 -5.02
CA TYR A 50 -4.78 9.56 -5.60
C TYR A 50 -5.10 11.06 -5.61
N GLN A 51 -4.25 11.83 -4.96
CA GLN A 51 -4.24 13.29 -5.06
C GLN A 51 -2.98 13.69 -5.83
N ALA A 52 -3.18 14.41 -6.94
CA ALA A 52 -2.07 14.95 -7.69
C ALA A 52 -1.25 15.88 -6.77
N PRO A 53 0.09 15.79 -6.79
CA PRO A 53 0.91 16.71 -6.02
C PRO A 53 0.67 18.15 -6.50
N ASP A 54 0.76 19.11 -5.59
CA ASP A 54 0.72 20.52 -5.94
C ASP A 54 1.96 20.85 -6.80
N ILE A 55 1.72 21.34 -8.01
CA ILE A 55 2.76 21.83 -8.91
C ILE A 55 2.64 23.34 -8.91
N SER A 56 3.69 24.00 -8.41
CA SER A 56 3.76 25.46 -8.47
C SER A 56 3.74 25.94 -9.93
N ALA A 57 3.22 27.14 -10.17
CA ALA A 57 3.18 27.74 -11.51
C ALA A 57 4.57 27.83 -12.17
N GLU A 58 5.63 28.02 -11.38
CA GLU A 58 7.02 28.02 -11.85
C GLU A 58 7.46 26.64 -12.36
N GLN A 59 7.12 25.58 -11.63
CA GLN A 59 7.40 24.21 -12.04
C GLN A 59 6.61 23.83 -13.30
N LEU A 60 5.34 24.24 -13.37
CA LEU A 60 4.49 24.01 -14.54
C LEU A 60 5.07 24.70 -15.78
N ALA A 61 5.48 25.97 -15.66
CA ALA A 61 6.07 26.74 -16.75
C ALA A 61 7.38 26.14 -17.29
N ILE A 62 8.17 25.47 -16.43
CA ILE A 62 9.35 24.73 -16.86
C ILE A 62 8.95 23.45 -17.60
N ILE A 63 7.99 22.70 -17.07
CA ILE A 63 7.55 21.42 -17.62
C ILE A 63 6.87 21.59 -18.99
N GLU A 64 5.97 22.57 -19.14
CA GLU A 64 5.23 22.85 -20.39
C GLU A 64 6.15 23.22 -21.56
N LYS A 65 7.38 23.66 -21.30
CA LYS A 65 8.34 23.97 -22.36
C LYS A 65 8.89 22.72 -23.06
N TYR A 66 8.78 21.55 -22.44
CA TYR A 66 9.38 20.30 -22.90
C TYR A 66 8.36 19.15 -23.10
N LEU A 67 7.07 19.43 -22.93
CA LEU A 67 5.96 18.54 -23.26
C LEU A 67 5.37 18.89 -24.62
#